data_AF-A0A353Q1D9-F1
#
_entry.id   AF-A0A353Q1D9-F1
#
_cell.length_a   1.000
_cell.length_b   1.000
_cell.length_c   1.000
_cell.angle_alpha   90.00
_cell.angle_beta   90.00
_cell.angle_gamma   90.00
#
_symmetry.space_group_name_H-M   'P 1'
#
loop_
_entity.id
_entity.type
_entity.pdbx_description
1 polymer ?
#
loop_
_entity_poly.entity_id
_entity_poly.type
_entity_poly.pdbx_seq_one_letter_code
_entity_poly.pdbx_strand_id
1 'polypeptide(L)'
;MMKTIRVITTVGTSMFTNYMDSKVEKAFKDNNEDYESIKKDFDKVDMSFEQYDEKADRINNMKNILNNHWMKRISKCEGEWGFKADEYNFDASAEIKSLNLIQQKYKGSNSIVELICTDTILSKVSAELIKENISKMNPNITVKGIHVIKGLQINNCQDFKKIGLQNLYSKLDQLISIDKEKIDKHDEYELIKNSSDAILNVSGGYKALIPYISIYGQLYNIPLYYIYENSDELIIIDKLPVEFDWFFAEENYPFISEPDLYQNNAKKIKELRKLNIIEERGTKLTAVGELYKKYIEENMPISKNIMGYFMEYKVYEYLINNPYKDYKIVKHSVRKDDNPENKWIGEREFDLVLFKKEYNYSDFIVGEVKSYYQVYKEDNYKEYIKQLNGQLEKFIKSNNIPKEYHLYIYITKGKIPNNQFKENLKEIESIIKQKCGCKFKVFLINLNYEAKAEVNFNESLRNINANPYKWIMSSPLSERDIQKDYKFD
;
A
#
# COMPACT_ATOMS: atom_id res chain seq x y z
N MET A 1 -1.57 -15.96 -27.01
CA MET A 1 -2.50 -14.88 -26.61
C MET A 1 -1.82 -13.56 -26.91
N MET A 2 -2.52 -12.57 -27.48
CA MET A 2 -1.99 -11.21 -27.59
C MET A 2 -1.75 -10.66 -26.18
N LYS A 3 -0.62 -9.96 -25.99
CA LYS A 3 -0.30 -9.30 -24.73
C LYS A 3 -1.35 -8.20 -24.48
N THR A 4 -1.73 -8.00 -23.22
CA THR A 4 -2.64 -6.92 -22.83
C THR A 4 -1.89 -5.95 -21.94
N ILE A 5 -1.93 -4.67 -22.27
CA ILE A 5 -1.41 -3.59 -21.43
C ILE A 5 -2.57 -2.86 -20.76
N ARG A 6 -2.38 -2.46 -19.50
CA ARG A 6 -3.34 -1.69 -18.74
C ARG A 6 -2.86 -0.24 -18.66
N VAL A 7 -3.66 0.70 -19.14
CA VAL A 7 -3.31 2.14 -19.13
C VAL A 7 -4.28 2.89 -18.23
N ILE A 8 -3.78 3.47 -17.15
CA ILE A 8 -4.56 4.32 -16.25
C ILE A 8 -4.32 5.76 -16.68
N THR A 9 -5.36 6.43 -17.17
CA THR A 9 -5.25 7.76 -17.78
C THR A 9 -6.03 8.80 -16.98
N THR A 10 -5.39 9.89 -16.58
CA THR A 10 -6.09 11.05 -16.02
C THR A 10 -6.79 11.85 -17.12
N VAL A 11 -8.00 12.30 -16.86
CA VAL A 11 -8.86 12.98 -17.84
C VAL A 11 -9.08 14.44 -17.49
N GLY A 12 -8.72 15.31 -18.42
CA GLY A 12 -8.89 16.76 -18.35
C GLY A 12 -10.12 17.23 -19.09
N THR A 13 -10.22 18.55 -19.24
CA THR A 13 -11.35 19.23 -19.88
C THR A 13 -10.92 20.04 -21.11
N SER A 14 -9.66 19.90 -21.54
CA SER A 14 -9.10 20.67 -22.67
C SER A 14 -9.82 20.42 -24.00
N MET A 15 -10.47 19.26 -24.16
CA MET A 15 -11.31 18.95 -25.31
C MET A 15 -12.35 20.04 -25.60
N PHE A 16 -13.00 20.59 -24.57
CA PHE A 16 -14.02 21.62 -24.74
C PHE A 16 -13.41 22.96 -25.16
N THR A 17 -12.31 23.36 -24.52
CA THR A 17 -11.63 24.62 -24.87
C THR A 17 -11.02 24.56 -26.26
N ASN A 18 -10.53 23.38 -26.67
CA ASN A 18 -9.99 23.17 -28.01
C ASN A 18 -11.09 23.27 -29.08
N TYR A 19 -12.26 22.67 -28.85
CA TYR A 19 -13.39 22.79 -29.78
C TYR A 19 -13.89 24.23 -29.92
N MET A 20 -13.92 24.98 -28.81
CA MET A 20 -14.34 26.39 -28.78
C MET A 20 -13.28 27.37 -29.33
N ASP A 21 -12.13 26.88 -29.80
CA ASP A 21 -11.12 27.73 -30.42
C ASP A 21 -11.65 28.34 -31.73
N SER A 22 -11.46 29.65 -31.90
CA SER A 22 -11.83 30.39 -33.10
C SER A 22 -11.31 29.78 -34.41
N LYS A 23 -10.16 29.10 -34.38
CA LYS A 23 -9.59 28.40 -35.53
C LYS A 23 -10.42 27.20 -35.95
N VAL A 24 -11.05 26.49 -35.00
CA VAL A 24 -11.94 25.36 -35.30
C VAL A 24 -13.22 25.88 -35.96
N GLU A 25 -13.83 26.91 -35.38
CA GLU A 25 -15.01 27.56 -35.99
C GLU A 25 -14.71 28.07 -37.41
N LYS A 26 -13.54 28.67 -37.61
CA LYS A 26 -13.08 29.10 -38.94
C LYS A 26 -12.95 27.92 -39.90
N ALA A 27 -12.39 26.79 -39.47
CA ALA A 27 -12.23 25.61 -40.31
C ALA A 27 -13.57 25.08 -40.85
N PHE A 28 -14.63 25.10 -40.05
CA PHE A 28 -15.99 24.78 -40.51
C PHE A 28 -16.51 25.81 -41.53
N LYS A 29 -16.42 27.10 -41.20
CA LYS A 29 -16.92 28.19 -42.05
C LYS A 29 -16.23 28.27 -43.40
N ASP A 30 -14.91 28.11 -43.43
CA ASP A 30 -14.11 28.12 -44.66
C ASP A 30 -14.49 26.96 -45.62
N ASN A 31 -15.16 25.93 -45.10
CA ASN A 31 -15.64 24.78 -45.87
C ASN A 31 -17.17 24.79 -46.08
N ASN A 32 -17.86 25.91 -45.80
CA ASN A 32 -19.32 26.04 -45.88
C ASN A 32 -20.10 25.02 -45.02
N GLU A 33 -19.53 24.63 -43.87
CA GLU A 33 -20.14 23.68 -42.93
C GLU A 33 -20.61 24.40 -41.66
N ASP A 34 -21.68 23.88 -41.06
CA ASP A 34 -22.29 24.48 -39.87
C ASP A 34 -21.48 24.16 -38.60
N TYR A 35 -21.03 25.20 -37.91
CA TYR A 35 -20.43 25.10 -36.58
C TYR A 35 -21.49 25.30 -35.49
N GLU A 36 -21.65 24.30 -34.63
CA GLU A 36 -22.57 24.36 -33.49
C GLU A 36 -21.82 24.66 -32.19
N SER A 37 -22.06 25.84 -31.61
CA SER A 37 -21.39 26.23 -30.36
C SER A 37 -21.93 25.49 -29.14
N ILE A 38 -21.04 24.94 -28.31
CA ILE A 38 -21.37 24.36 -27.00
C ILE A 38 -21.32 25.37 -25.85
N LYS A 39 -20.91 26.62 -26.09
CA LYS A 39 -20.52 27.58 -25.02
C LYS A 39 -21.61 27.78 -23.97
N LYS A 40 -22.87 27.91 -24.41
CA LYS A 40 -24.02 28.11 -23.50
C LYS A 40 -24.26 26.94 -22.55
N ASP A 41 -23.97 25.72 -22.99
CA ASP A 41 -24.12 24.53 -22.15
C ASP A 41 -22.87 24.31 -21.30
N PHE A 42 -21.68 24.52 -21.86
CA PHE A 42 -20.41 24.46 -21.16
C PHE A 42 -20.41 25.32 -19.89
N ASP A 43 -20.79 26.60 -19.99
CA ASP A 43 -20.84 27.53 -18.85
C ASP A 43 -21.82 27.08 -17.74
N LYS A 44 -22.78 26.21 -18.08
CA LYS A 44 -23.82 25.74 -17.15
C LYS A 44 -23.54 24.36 -16.56
N VAL A 45 -22.46 23.71 -17.00
CA VAL A 45 -22.05 22.38 -16.50
C VAL A 45 -20.62 22.37 -15.95
N ASP A 46 -19.93 23.51 -15.92
CA ASP A 46 -18.65 23.65 -15.22
C ASP A 46 -18.85 23.71 -13.69
N MET A 47 -19.13 22.54 -13.09
CA MET A 47 -19.47 22.40 -11.67
C MET A 47 -19.20 20.99 -11.14
N SER A 48 -19.53 20.79 -9.86
CA SER A 48 -19.40 19.52 -9.14
C SER A 48 -20.15 18.39 -9.83
N PHE A 49 -19.57 17.19 -9.82
CA PHE A 49 -20.18 15.99 -10.38
C PHE A 49 -21.51 15.60 -9.70
N GLU A 50 -21.76 16.03 -8.46
CA GLU A 50 -23.03 15.74 -7.76
C GLU A 50 -24.28 16.22 -8.51
N GLN A 51 -24.12 17.22 -9.40
CA GLN A 51 -25.23 17.79 -10.19
C GLN A 51 -25.37 17.15 -11.59
N TYR A 52 -24.66 16.04 -11.86
CA TYR A 52 -24.60 15.43 -13.18
C TYR A 52 -25.98 15.11 -13.76
N ASP A 53 -26.83 14.42 -12.97
CA ASP A 53 -28.15 13.98 -13.43
C ASP A 53 -29.10 15.17 -13.66
N GLU A 54 -28.99 16.23 -12.86
CA GLU A 54 -29.78 17.48 -13.02
C GLU A 54 -29.44 18.23 -14.31
N LYS A 55 -28.27 17.96 -14.90
CA LYS A 55 -27.79 18.60 -16.13
C LYS A 55 -27.83 17.68 -17.36
N ALA A 56 -28.46 16.51 -17.25
CA ALA A 56 -28.45 15.47 -18.29
C ALA A 56 -28.78 16.01 -19.69
N ASP A 57 -29.81 16.85 -19.84
CA ASP A 57 -30.19 17.40 -21.16
C ASP A 57 -29.07 18.23 -21.80
N ARG A 58 -28.41 19.08 -21.02
CA ARG A 58 -27.29 19.92 -21.49
C ARG A 58 -26.08 19.07 -21.81
N ILE A 59 -25.79 18.10 -20.95
CA ILE A 59 -24.69 17.14 -21.14
C ILE A 59 -24.91 16.37 -22.44
N ASN A 60 -26.11 15.85 -22.67
CA ASN A 60 -26.46 15.11 -23.88
C ASN A 60 -26.35 15.99 -25.12
N ASN A 61 -26.83 17.23 -25.06
CA ASN A 61 -26.68 18.18 -26.16
C ASN A 61 -25.19 18.42 -26.52
N MET A 62 -24.36 18.70 -25.51
CA MET A 62 -22.91 18.88 -25.69
C MET A 62 -22.25 17.64 -26.27
N LYS A 63 -22.57 16.45 -25.75
CA LYS A 63 -22.01 15.19 -26.24
C LYS A 63 -22.40 14.93 -27.69
N ASN A 64 -23.64 15.22 -28.08
CA ASN A 64 -24.11 15.08 -29.45
C ASN A 64 -23.33 15.99 -30.41
N ILE A 65 -23.21 17.28 -30.06
CA ILE A 65 -22.45 18.25 -30.85
C ILE A 65 -20.99 17.80 -30.99
N LEU A 66 -20.33 17.45 -29.88
CA LEU A 66 -18.93 17.04 -29.89
C LEU A 66 -18.70 15.72 -30.64
N ASN A 67 -19.60 14.74 -30.53
CA ASN A 67 -19.49 13.49 -31.28
C ASN A 67 -19.60 13.70 -32.80
N ASN A 68 -20.44 14.65 -33.22
CA ASN A 68 -20.69 14.91 -34.65
C ASN A 68 -19.67 15.85 -35.27
N HIS A 69 -19.19 16.84 -34.51
CA HIS A 69 -18.37 17.95 -35.04
C HIS A 69 -16.93 18.00 -34.51
N TRP A 70 -16.65 17.45 -33.34
CA TRP A 70 -15.30 17.53 -32.75
C TRP A 70 -14.52 16.22 -32.84
N MET A 71 -15.17 15.10 -32.52
CA MET A 71 -14.57 13.77 -32.59
C MET A 71 -14.37 13.29 -34.02
N LYS A 72 -15.07 13.92 -34.96
CA LYS A 72 -15.03 13.69 -36.39
C LYS A 72 -15.02 15.03 -37.11
N ARG A 73 -14.80 15.03 -38.42
CA ARG A 73 -14.92 16.22 -39.29
C ARG A 73 -13.82 17.25 -39.15
N ILE A 74 -12.96 17.15 -38.16
CA ILE A 74 -11.83 18.05 -37.94
C ILE A 74 -10.58 17.24 -37.69
N SER A 75 -9.45 17.73 -38.17
CA SER A 75 -8.13 17.20 -37.87
C SER A 75 -7.10 18.32 -37.83
N LYS A 76 -5.97 18.08 -37.17
CA LYS A 76 -4.86 19.03 -37.15
C LYS A 76 -3.81 18.62 -38.19
N CYS A 77 -3.40 19.54 -39.05
CA CYS A 77 -2.35 19.33 -40.06
C CYS A 77 -1.39 20.52 -40.00
N GLU A 78 -0.09 20.26 -39.82
CA GLU A 78 0.96 21.30 -39.71
C GLU A 78 0.66 22.40 -38.67
N GLY A 79 -0.08 22.06 -37.61
CA GLY A 79 -0.43 22.98 -36.54
C GLY A 79 -1.76 23.72 -36.72
N GLU A 80 -2.41 23.62 -37.88
CA GLU A 80 -3.68 24.26 -38.19
C GLU A 80 -4.85 23.26 -38.21
N TRP A 81 -6.05 23.73 -37.88
CA TRP A 81 -7.27 22.92 -37.93
C TRP A 81 -7.86 22.92 -39.35
N GLY A 82 -8.18 21.74 -39.87
CA GLY A 82 -8.81 21.57 -41.17
C GLY A 82 -10.04 20.68 -41.10
N PHE A 83 -11.05 21.00 -41.92
CA PHE A 83 -12.25 20.18 -42.07
C PHE A 83 -11.97 18.92 -42.91
N LYS A 84 -12.47 17.78 -42.43
CA LYS A 84 -12.31 16.46 -43.04
C LYS A 84 -13.52 15.57 -42.75
N ALA A 85 -14.54 15.63 -43.61
CA ALA A 85 -15.87 15.06 -43.41
C ALA A 85 -15.93 13.67 -42.75
N ASP A 86 -15.03 12.75 -43.12
CA ASP A 86 -15.09 11.34 -42.71
C ASP A 86 -13.90 10.88 -41.84
N GLU A 87 -13.07 11.80 -41.34
CA GLU A 87 -11.93 11.46 -40.49
C GLU A 87 -12.22 11.67 -39.00
N TYR A 88 -11.66 10.79 -38.17
CA TYR A 88 -11.63 10.94 -36.72
C TYR A 88 -10.55 11.93 -36.28
N ASN A 89 -10.86 12.74 -35.27
CA ASN A 89 -9.94 13.71 -34.71
C ASN A 89 -9.04 13.08 -33.63
N PHE A 90 -7.86 12.60 -34.01
CA PHE A 90 -6.88 12.06 -33.06
C PHE A 90 -6.25 13.14 -32.15
N ASP A 91 -6.37 14.41 -32.51
CA ASP A 91 -5.92 15.57 -31.74
C ASP A 91 -7.05 16.20 -30.89
N ALA A 92 -8.21 15.54 -30.79
CA ALA A 92 -9.36 16.04 -30.04
C ALA A 92 -9.04 16.30 -28.56
N SER A 93 -8.12 15.52 -27.98
CA SER A 93 -7.61 15.73 -26.63
C SER A 93 -6.23 15.08 -26.42
N ALA A 94 -5.52 15.51 -25.38
CA ALA A 94 -4.22 14.93 -25.02
C ALA A 94 -4.33 13.44 -24.67
N GLU A 95 -5.44 13.01 -24.07
CA GLU A 95 -5.73 11.62 -23.73
C GLU A 95 -5.88 10.75 -24.98
N ILE A 96 -6.67 11.18 -25.97
CA ILE A 96 -6.85 10.42 -27.22
C ILE A 96 -5.52 10.26 -27.95
N LYS A 97 -4.77 11.37 -28.06
CA LYS A 97 -3.46 11.38 -28.73
C LYS A 97 -2.47 10.46 -28.02
N SER A 98 -2.34 10.59 -26.69
CA SER A 98 -1.41 9.78 -25.89
C SER A 98 -1.75 8.31 -25.87
N LEU A 99 -3.03 7.94 -25.76
CA LEU A 99 -3.46 6.55 -25.84
C LEU A 99 -3.10 5.91 -27.19
N ASN A 100 -3.24 6.65 -28.28
CA ASN A 100 -2.82 6.17 -29.60
C ASN A 100 -1.31 6.01 -29.71
N LEU A 101 -0.51 6.98 -29.25
CA LEU A 101 0.95 6.86 -29.25
C LEU A 101 1.45 5.71 -28.36
N ILE A 102 0.84 5.51 -27.19
CA ILE A 102 1.12 4.36 -26.31
C ILE A 102 0.80 3.07 -27.07
N GLN A 103 -0.38 2.94 -27.68
CA GLN A 103 -0.75 1.75 -28.45
C GLN A 103 0.20 1.49 -29.64
N GLN A 104 0.73 2.55 -30.27
CA GLN A 104 1.74 2.43 -31.33
C GLN A 104 3.11 1.98 -30.80
N LYS A 105 3.49 2.37 -29.57
CA LYS A 105 4.71 1.86 -28.92
C LYS A 105 4.60 0.37 -28.61
N TYR A 106 3.41 -0.09 -28.22
CA TYR A 106 3.11 -1.49 -27.89
C TYR A 106 2.33 -2.21 -29.00
N LYS A 107 2.77 -2.08 -30.27
CA LYS A 107 2.16 -2.80 -31.40
C LYS A 107 2.12 -4.32 -31.13
N GLY A 108 1.01 -4.95 -31.51
CA GLY A 108 0.76 -6.37 -31.28
C GLY A 108 0.19 -6.70 -29.89
N SER A 109 -0.18 -5.68 -29.11
CA SER A 109 -0.91 -5.80 -27.85
C SER A 109 -2.26 -5.08 -27.88
N ASN A 110 -3.14 -5.42 -26.96
CA ASN A 110 -4.38 -4.67 -26.71
C ASN A 110 -4.21 -3.78 -25.48
N SER A 111 -4.74 -2.56 -25.53
CA SER A 111 -4.79 -1.65 -24.39
C SER A 111 -6.14 -1.70 -23.69
N ILE A 112 -6.14 -2.03 -22.40
CA ILE A 112 -7.27 -1.84 -21.50
C ILE A 112 -7.07 -0.53 -20.74
N VAL A 113 -7.95 0.42 -20.97
CA VAL A 113 -7.85 1.77 -20.40
C VAL A 113 -8.80 1.95 -19.23
N GLU A 114 -8.30 2.53 -18.14
CA GLU A 114 -9.08 2.99 -17.00
C GLU A 114 -8.96 4.52 -16.92
N LEU A 115 -10.08 5.24 -16.98
CA LEU A 115 -10.10 6.69 -17.00
C LEU A 115 -10.36 7.26 -15.59
N ILE A 116 -9.47 8.12 -15.11
CA ILE A 116 -9.57 8.79 -13.80
C ILE A 116 -10.02 10.25 -14.02
N CYS A 117 -11.19 10.59 -13.47
CA CYS A 117 -11.79 11.92 -13.57
C CYS A 117 -11.66 12.67 -12.25
N THR A 118 -11.50 13.99 -12.34
CA THR A 118 -11.77 14.90 -11.22
C THR A 118 -13.26 14.90 -10.87
N ASP A 119 -13.59 15.40 -9.69
CA ASP A 119 -14.96 15.48 -9.15
C ASP A 119 -15.78 16.60 -9.81
N THR A 120 -15.86 16.59 -11.14
CA THR A 120 -16.54 17.61 -11.97
C THR A 120 -17.30 16.98 -13.12
N ILE A 121 -18.41 17.60 -13.52
CA ILE A 121 -19.22 17.13 -14.65
C ILE A 121 -18.37 17.11 -15.93
N LEU A 122 -17.64 18.18 -16.23
CA LEU A 122 -16.85 18.29 -17.46
C LEU A 122 -15.79 17.18 -17.60
N SER A 123 -15.10 16.81 -16.51
CA SER A 123 -14.10 15.73 -16.55
C SER A 123 -14.77 14.36 -16.83
N LYS A 124 -15.94 14.13 -16.23
CA LYS A 124 -16.75 12.93 -16.51
C LYS A 124 -17.25 12.89 -17.96
N VAL A 125 -17.79 13.99 -18.47
CA VAL A 125 -18.26 14.10 -19.86
C VAL A 125 -17.13 13.86 -20.86
N SER A 126 -15.93 14.43 -20.59
CA SER A 126 -14.74 14.18 -21.41
C SER A 126 -14.37 12.70 -21.46
N ALA A 127 -14.40 12.02 -20.31
CA ALA A 127 -14.10 10.58 -20.24
C ALA A 127 -15.14 9.72 -20.97
N GLU A 128 -16.41 10.10 -20.94
CA GLU A 128 -17.46 9.41 -21.69
C GLU A 128 -17.26 9.58 -23.20
N LEU A 129 -16.95 10.79 -23.65
CA LEU A 129 -16.64 11.06 -25.06
C LEU A 129 -15.42 10.26 -25.53
N ILE A 130 -14.36 10.17 -24.72
CA ILE A 130 -13.21 9.30 -25.01
C ILE A 130 -13.66 7.84 -25.13
N LYS A 131 -14.40 7.33 -24.14
CA LYS A 131 -14.89 5.94 -24.11
C LYS A 131 -15.76 5.59 -25.32
N GLU A 132 -16.62 6.50 -25.76
CA GLU A 132 -17.54 6.31 -26.88
C GLU A 132 -16.84 6.28 -28.24
N ASN A 133 -15.64 6.84 -28.35
CA ASN A 133 -14.98 7.06 -29.65
C ASN A 133 -13.64 6.32 -29.80
N ILE A 134 -12.85 6.15 -28.75
CA ILE A 134 -11.46 5.68 -28.87
C ILE A 134 -11.35 4.29 -29.49
N SER A 135 -12.28 3.38 -29.22
CA SER A 135 -12.29 2.03 -29.82
C SER A 135 -12.69 2.05 -31.30
N LYS A 136 -13.47 3.04 -31.72
CA LYS A 136 -13.81 3.27 -33.13
C LYS A 136 -12.62 3.89 -33.89
N MET A 137 -11.87 4.75 -33.21
CA MET A 137 -10.64 5.35 -33.72
C MET A 137 -9.49 4.33 -33.80
N ASN A 138 -9.39 3.45 -32.80
CA ASN A 138 -8.37 2.42 -32.70
C ASN A 138 -8.92 1.16 -32.02
N PRO A 139 -9.18 0.07 -32.78
CA PRO A 139 -9.85 -1.12 -32.26
C PRO A 139 -9.01 -1.90 -31.22
N ASN A 140 -7.70 -1.62 -31.10
CA ASN A 140 -6.85 -2.25 -30.10
C ASN A 140 -6.97 -1.58 -28.72
N ILE A 141 -7.68 -0.45 -28.61
CA ILE A 141 -7.86 0.28 -27.36
C ILE A 141 -9.31 0.10 -26.88
N THR A 142 -9.47 -0.39 -25.66
CA THR A 142 -10.77 -0.58 -25.01
C THR A 142 -10.79 0.11 -23.66
N VAL A 143 -11.75 1.00 -23.43
CA VAL A 143 -11.97 1.62 -22.12
C VAL A 143 -12.85 0.72 -21.25
N LYS A 144 -12.28 0.22 -20.15
CA LYS A 144 -12.97 -0.65 -19.19
C LYS A 144 -13.82 0.15 -18.20
N GLY A 145 -13.26 1.20 -17.61
CA GLY A 145 -13.91 1.96 -16.55
C GLY A 145 -13.69 3.47 -16.64
N ILE A 146 -14.64 4.21 -16.04
CA ILE A 146 -14.54 5.65 -15.77
C ILE A 146 -14.71 5.81 -14.26
N HIS A 147 -13.74 6.46 -13.62
CA HIS A 147 -13.66 6.55 -12.17
C HIS A 147 -13.61 8.02 -11.76
N VAL A 148 -14.74 8.57 -11.31
CA VAL A 148 -14.80 9.90 -10.72
C VAL A 148 -14.28 9.82 -9.28
N ILE A 149 -13.24 10.61 -8.98
CA ILE A 149 -12.61 10.59 -7.65
C ILE A 149 -13.19 11.69 -6.78
N LYS A 150 -14.02 11.31 -5.82
CA LYS A 150 -14.62 12.25 -4.86
C LYS A 150 -13.56 13.10 -4.17
N GLY A 151 -13.79 14.41 -4.11
CA GLY A 151 -12.89 15.38 -3.49
C GLY A 151 -11.67 15.74 -4.34
N LEU A 152 -11.46 15.11 -5.50
CA LEU A 152 -10.39 15.46 -6.44
C LEU A 152 -10.84 16.65 -7.29
N GLN A 153 -10.79 17.85 -6.73
CA GLN A 153 -11.32 19.08 -7.34
C GLN A 153 -10.42 20.30 -7.11
N ILE A 154 -10.74 21.42 -7.77
CA ILE A 154 -9.90 22.64 -7.79
C ILE A 154 -10.43 23.78 -6.90
N ASN A 155 -11.68 23.72 -6.47
CA ASN A 155 -12.37 24.80 -5.76
C ASN A 155 -12.11 24.78 -4.23
N ASN A 156 -11.68 23.65 -3.68
CA ASN A 156 -11.34 23.46 -2.27
C ASN A 156 -10.05 22.64 -2.13
N CYS A 157 -8.96 23.35 -1.86
CA CYS A 157 -7.63 22.77 -1.64
C CYS A 157 -7.58 21.79 -0.44
N GLN A 158 -8.42 21.99 0.59
CA GLN A 158 -8.46 21.10 1.75
C GLN A 158 -9.10 19.75 1.38
N ASP A 159 -10.22 19.76 0.65
CA ASP A 159 -10.87 18.54 0.19
C ASP A 159 -9.96 17.78 -0.78
N PHE A 160 -9.30 18.51 -1.69
CA PHE A 160 -8.29 17.94 -2.57
C PHE A 160 -7.20 17.17 -1.79
N LYS A 161 -6.60 17.81 -0.78
CA LYS A 161 -5.50 17.21 0.00
C LYS A 161 -5.95 16.06 0.90
N LYS A 162 -7.08 16.22 1.59
CA LYS A 162 -7.51 15.29 2.65
C LYS A 162 -8.35 14.13 2.14
N ILE A 163 -9.14 14.36 1.10
CA ILE A 163 -10.11 13.40 0.57
C ILE A 163 -9.69 12.97 -0.84
N GLY A 164 -9.49 13.94 -1.73
CA GLY A 164 -9.19 13.70 -3.15
C GLY A 164 -7.95 12.83 -3.36
N LEU A 165 -6.81 13.22 -2.79
CA LEU A 165 -5.55 12.48 -2.93
C LEU A 165 -5.61 11.08 -2.31
N GLN A 166 -6.26 10.94 -1.15
CA GLN A 166 -6.41 9.63 -0.50
C GLN A 166 -7.28 8.69 -1.34
N ASN A 167 -8.39 9.20 -1.89
CA ASN A 167 -9.25 8.45 -2.79
C ASN A 167 -8.55 8.12 -4.11
N LEU A 168 -7.69 9.02 -4.62
CA LEU A 168 -6.89 8.78 -5.82
C LEU A 168 -5.95 7.59 -5.60
N TYR A 169 -5.13 7.60 -4.54
CA TYR A 169 -4.21 6.48 -4.26
C TYR A 169 -4.97 5.18 -4.01
N SER A 170 -6.06 5.23 -3.25
CA SER A 170 -6.91 4.04 -3.02
C SER A 170 -7.47 3.48 -4.33
N LYS A 171 -7.85 4.34 -5.28
CA LYS A 171 -8.31 3.90 -6.59
C LYS A 171 -7.17 3.33 -7.44
N LEU A 172 -6.00 3.96 -7.45
CA LEU A 172 -4.83 3.45 -8.15
C LEU A 172 -4.48 2.04 -7.65
N ASP A 173 -4.44 1.87 -6.32
CA ASP A 173 -4.20 0.57 -5.69
C ASP A 173 -5.20 -0.49 -6.15
N GLN A 174 -6.49 -0.16 -6.21
CA GLN A 174 -7.52 -1.07 -6.72
C GLN A 174 -7.27 -1.43 -8.19
N LEU A 175 -6.98 -0.44 -9.04
CA LEU A 175 -6.81 -0.67 -10.47
C LEU A 175 -5.55 -1.47 -10.80
N ILE A 176 -4.52 -1.37 -9.96
CA ILE A 176 -3.24 -2.07 -10.12
C ILE A 176 -3.26 -3.44 -9.44
N SER A 177 -3.97 -3.59 -8.31
CA SER A 177 -3.97 -4.83 -7.51
C SER A 177 -4.90 -5.93 -8.04
N ILE A 178 -5.76 -5.66 -9.03
CA ILE A 178 -6.66 -6.65 -9.66
C ILE A 178 -5.90 -7.89 -10.20
N ASP A 179 -4.59 -7.80 -10.42
CA ASP A 179 -3.75 -8.91 -10.89
C ASP A 179 -2.95 -9.63 -9.77
N LYS A 180 -3.07 -9.23 -8.49
CA LYS A 180 -2.32 -9.81 -7.35
C LYS A 180 -2.89 -11.15 -6.83
N GLU A 181 -4.16 -11.48 -7.08
CA GLU A 181 -4.80 -12.73 -6.58
C GLU A 181 -4.33 -14.01 -7.29
N LYS A 182 -3.51 -13.91 -8.34
CA LYS A 182 -3.09 -15.06 -9.17
C LYS A 182 -1.64 -15.51 -8.95
N ILE A 183 -0.91 -14.97 -7.98
CA ILE A 183 0.53 -15.20 -7.86
C ILE A 183 0.85 -15.90 -6.53
N ASP A 184 1.44 -17.09 -6.64
CA ASP A 184 2.02 -17.83 -5.51
C ASP A 184 3.19 -17.04 -4.91
N LYS A 185 3.24 -16.99 -3.58
CA LYS A 185 4.09 -16.10 -2.75
C LYS A 185 5.60 -16.40 -2.78
N HIS A 186 6.14 -17.08 -3.80
CA HIS A 186 7.51 -17.58 -3.75
C HIS A 186 8.58 -16.79 -4.50
N ASP A 187 8.23 -15.80 -5.32
CA ASP A 187 9.21 -14.96 -6.00
C ASP A 187 8.86 -13.46 -5.91
N GLU A 188 9.41 -12.79 -4.90
CA GLU A 188 9.33 -11.33 -4.69
C GLU A 188 9.90 -10.53 -5.89
N TYR A 189 10.78 -11.14 -6.68
CA TYR A 189 11.32 -10.57 -7.91
C TYR A 189 10.36 -10.66 -9.12
N GLU A 190 9.39 -11.59 -9.12
CA GLU A 190 8.37 -11.67 -10.19
C GLU A 190 7.16 -10.74 -9.94
N LEU A 191 6.92 -10.29 -8.70
CA LEU A 191 5.91 -9.26 -8.38
C LEU A 191 6.16 -7.93 -9.12
N ILE A 192 7.43 -7.57 -9.30
CA ILE A 192 7.86 -6.39 -10.07
C ILE A 192 7.64 -6.59 -11.59
N LYS A 193 7.54 -7.85 -12.02
CA LYS A 193 7.43 -8.22 -13.44
C LYS A 193 5.98 -8.37 -13.90
N ASN A 194 4.99 -8.43 -13.00
CA ASN A 194 3.56 -8.43 -13.36
C ASN A 194 2.86 -7.09 -13.09
N SER A 195 3.48 -6.15 -12.36
CA SER A 195 3.14 -4.71 -12.49
C SER A 195 3.63 -4.10 -13.81
N SER A 196 4.42 -4.84 -14.60
CA SER A 196 5.06 -4.37 -15.84
C SER A 196 4.09 -4.00 -16.96
N ASP A 197 2.82 -4.39 -16.86
CA ASP A 197 1.81 -4.14 -17.88
C ASP A 197 0.92 -2.95 -17.53
N ALA A 198 1.05 -2.38 -16.33
CA ALA A 198 0.39 -1.14 -15.96
C ALA A 198 1.21 0.09 -16.40
N ILE A 199 0.52 1.08 -16.96
CA ILE A 199 1.08 2.35 -17.40
C ILE A 199 0.26 3.48 -16.81
N LEU A 200 0.92 4.49 -16.25
CA LEU A 200 0.29 5.73 -15.82
C LEU A 200 0.41 6.77 -16.94
N ASN A 201 -0.71 7.18 -17.52
CA ASN A 201 -0.75 8.24 -18.54
C ASN A 201 -1.28 9.54 -17.92
N VAL A 202 -0.39 10.53 -17.79
CA VAL A 202 -0.68 11.84 -17.18
C VAL A 202 -0.64 12.97 -18.21
N SER A 203 -0.78 12.65 -19.49
CA SER A 203 -0.83 13.63 -20.59
C SER A 203 -2.04 14.57 -20.48
N GLY A 204 -3.14 14.07 -19.91
CA GLY A 204 -4.37 14.81 -19.66
C GLY A 204 -4.66 14.99 -18.17
N GLY A 205 -5.73 15.71 -17.86
CA GLY A 205 -6.17 15.90 -16.47
C GLY A 205 -5.65 17.15 -15.78
N TYR A 206 -5.99 17.24 -14.50
CA TYR A 206 -5.59 18.37 -13.66
C TYR A 206 -4.09 18.31 -13.36
N LYS A 207 -3.34 19.31 -13.82
CA LYS A 207 -1.86 19.35 -13.74
C LYS A 207 -1.31 19.18 -12.32
N ALA A 208 -2.07 19.58 -11.29
CA ALA A 208 -1.66 19.39 -9.90
C ALA A 208 -1.57 17.91 -9.48
N LEU A 209 -2.12 16.98 -10.26
CA LEU A 209 -2.03 15.53 -10.00
C LEU A 209 -0.67 14.95 -10.41
N ILE A 210 0.01 15.56 -11.38
CA ILE A 210 1.24 15.02 -11.98
C ILE A 210 2.29 14.70 -10.90
N PRO A 211 2.62 15.58 -9.94
CA PRO A 211 3.62 15.27 -8.92
C PRO A 211 3.25 14.07 -8.05
N TYR A 212 1.98 13.97 -7.65
CA TYR A 212 1.49 12.89 -6.78
C TYR A 212 1.47 11.54 -7.49
N ILE A 213 1.01 11.51 -8.75
CA ILE A 213 1.03 10.29 -9.57
C ILE A 213 2.47 9.91 -9.93
N SER A 214 3.36 10.89 -10.13
CA SER A 214 4.79 10.63 -10.36
C SER A 214 5.44 9.95 -9.15
N ILE A 215 5.22 10.47 -7.93
CA ILE A 215 5.72 9.83 -6.70
C ILE A 215 5.19 8.41 -6.58
N TYR A 216 3.88 8.21 -6.80
CA TYR A 216 3.26 6.88 -6.76
C TYR A 216 3.91 5.93 -7.78
N GLY A 217 4.08 6.38 -9.03
CA GLY A 217 4.72 5.58 -10.08
C GLY A 217 6.17 5.22 -9.75
N GLN A 218 6.94 6.15 -9.17
CA GLN A 218 8.32 5.89 -8.76
C GLN A 218 8.41 4.87 -7.62
N LEU A 219 7.53 4.97 -6.61
CA LEU A 219 7.50 4.03 -5.48
C LEU A 219 7.17 2.60 -5.93
N TYR A 220 6.15 2.44 -6.79
CA TYR A 220 5.66 1.13 -7.22
C TYR A 220 6.27 0.62 -8.54
N ASN A 221 7.30 1.30 -9.05
CA ASN A 221 7.98 0.95 -10.31
C ASN A 221 7.00 0.84 -11.50
N ILE A 222 6.13 1.84 -11.66
CA ILE A 222 5.15 1.91 -12.75
C ILE A 222 5.57 3.02 -13.72
N PRO A 223 5.76 2.73 -15.01
CA PRO A 223 6.19 3.74 -15.97
C PRO A 223 5.11 4.82 -16.17
N LEU A 224 5.56 6.06 -16.20
CA LEU A 224 4.73 7.24 -16.35
C LEU A 224 4.93 7.84 -17.75
N TYR A 225 3.83 8.10 -18.45
CA TYR A 225 3.80 8.59 -19.81
C TYR A 225 3.14 9.97 -19.87
N TYR A 226 3.73 10.86 -20.66
CA TYR A 226 3.29 12.23 -20.84
C TYR A 226 3.58 12.70 -22.27
N ILE A 227 2.61 13.30 -22.95
CA ILE A 227 2.85 14.03 -24.20
C ILE A 227 3.31 15.44 -23.89
N TYR A 228 4.43 15.85 -24.50
CA TYR A 228 4.87 17.24 -24.45
C TYR A 228 3.90 18.14 -25.23
N GLU A 229 3.44 19.23 -24.60
CA GLU A 229 2.40 20.10 -25.16
C GLU A 229 2.75 20.57 -26.59
N ASN A 230 1.78 20.45 -27.50
CA ASN A 230 1.92 20.79 -28.93
C ASN A 230 2.96 19.97 -29.71
N SER A 231 3.35 18.80 -29.23
CA SER A 231 4.20 17.85 -29.97
C SER A 231 3.50 16.51 -30.22
N ASP A 232 4.14 15.67 -31.04
CA ASP A 232 3.82 14.25 -31.22
C ASP A 232 4.73 13.35 -30.39
N GLU A 233 5.52 13.92 -29.48
CA GLU A 233 6.51 13.19 -28.70
C GLU A 233 5.93 12.68 -27.39
N LEU A 234 6.04 11.36 -27.20
CA LEU A 234 5.66 10.66 -26.00
C LEU A 234 6.88 10.56 -25.07
N ILE A 235 6.87 11.36 -24.00
CA ILE A 235 7.89 11.32 -22.95
C ILE A 235 7.57 10.18 -22.00
N ILE A 236 8.60 9.41 -21.66
CA ILE A 236 8.54 8.34 -20.67
C ILE A 236 9.41 8.77 -19.50
N ILE A 237 8.79 8.84 -18.33
CA ILE A 237 9.48 9.07 -17.07
C ILE A 237 9.71 7.69 -16.47
N ASP A 238 10.90 7.15 -16.73
CA ASP A 238 11.37 5.89 -16.18
C ASP A 238 11.65 6.02 -14.67
N LYS A 239 11.90 4.87 -14.02
CA LYS A 239 12.36 4.83 -12.64
C LYS A 239 13.66 5.62 -12.52
N LEU A 240 13.66 6.65 -11.69
CA LEU A 240 14.87 7.35 -11.33
C LEU A 240 15.69 6.48 -10.36
N PRO A 241 17.03 6.57 -10.37
CA PRO A 241 17.89 5.94 -9.37
C PRO A 241 17.81 6.70 -8.02
N VAL A 242 16.59 7.00 -7.59
CA VAL A 242 16.28 7.62 -6.30
C VAL A 242 15.82 6.47 -5.41
N GLU A 243 16.56 6.27 -4.32
CA GLU A 243 16.21 5.26 -3.33
C GLU A 243 15.22 5.82 -2.31
N PHE A 244 14.39 4.93 -1.78
CA PHE A 244 13.56 5.24 -0.63
C PHE A 244 14.45 5.39 0.61
N ASP A 245 14.27 6.45 1.40
CA ASP A 245 15.07 6.69 2.60
C ASP A 245 14.63 5.73 3.72
N TRP A 246 15.19 4.51 3.66
CA TRP A 246 14.93 3.47 4.63
C TRP A 246 15.36 3.90 6.03
N PHE A 247 16.47 4.62 6.18
CA PHE A 247 16.93 5.09 7.49
C PHE A 247 15.88 6.01 8.14
N PHE A 248 15.38 6.98 7.38
CA PHE A 248 14.27 7.82 7.83
C PHE A 248 13.03 6.98 8.14
N ALA A 249 12.69 6.01 7.30
CA ALA A 249 11.57 5.12 7.55
C ALA A 249 11.70 4.37 8.88
N GLU A 250 12.82 3.72 9.18
CA GLU A 250 12.99 2.99 10.46
C GLU A 250 12.94 3.92 11.67
N GLU A 251 13.62 5.07 11.58
CA GLU A 251 13.68 6.03 12.68
C GLU A 251 12.29 6.63 12.99
N ASN A 252 11.45 6.78 11.96
CA ASN A 252 10.16 7.44 12.07
C ASN A 252 8.98 6.47 12.11
N TYR A 253 9.17 5.18 11.82
CA TYR A 253 8.08 4.22 11.68
C TYR A 253 7.14 4.21 12.89
N PRO A 254 7.59 4.17 14.16
CA PRO A 254 6.66 4.19 15.31
C PRO A 254 5.74 5.41 15.33
N PHE A 255 6.25 6.56 14.88
CA PHE A 255 5.51 7.83 14.83
C PHE A 255 4.59 7.93 13.62
N ILE A 256 4.89 7.20 12.54
CA ILE A 256 4.09 7.16 11.31
C ILE A 256 3.01 6.08 11.43
N SER A 257 3.34 4.92 11.99
CA SER A 257 2.42 3.79 12.11
C SER A 257 1.29 4.07 13.09
N GLU A 258 1.61 4.69 14.24
CA GLU A 258 0.69 4.94 15.35
C GLU A 258 0.90 6.36 15.94
N PRO A 259 0.66 7.44 15.16
CA PRO A 259 1.02 8.81 15.53
C PRO A 259 0.36 9.29 16.83
N ASP A 260 -0.85 8.82 17.14
CA ASP A 260 -1.60 9.19 18.35
C ASP A 260 -0.90 8.74 19.64
N LEU A 261 -0.21 7.59 19.62
CA LEU A 261 0.54 7.08 20.78
C LEU A 261 1.74 7.96 21.13
N TYR A 262 2.22 8.76 20.17
CA TYR A 262 3.43 9.57 20.29
C TYR A 262 3.17 11.07 20.18
N GLN A 263 1.91 11.51 20.35
CA GLN A 263 1.50 12.91 20.28
C GLN A 263 2.30 13.86 21.18
N ASN A 264 2.87 13.35 22.29
CA ASN A 264 3.66 14.12 23.24
C ASN A 264 5.12 14.36 22.78
N ASN A 265 5.58 13.72 21.70
CA ASN A 265 6.92 13.96 21.15
C ASN A 265 6.93 15.17 20.19
N ALA A 266 6.86 16.37 20.77
CA ALA A 266 6.72 17.62 20.03
C ALA A 266 7.81 17.85 18.96
N LYS A 267 9.05 17.40 19.22
CA LYS A 267 10.15 17.51 18.25
C LYS A 267 9.86 16.68 16.99
N LYS A 268 9.54 15.39 17.17
CA LYS A 268 9.30 14.47 16.05
C LYS A 268 8.05 14.84 15.27
N ILE A 269 6.97 15.22 15.96
CA ILE A 269 5.75 15.71 15.32
C ILE A 269 6.03 16.97 14.48
N LYS A 270 6.85 17.89 14.97
CA LYS A 270 7.26 19.09 14.21
C LYS A 270 8.08 18.74 12.97
N GLU A 271 8.97 17.76 13.06
CA GLU A 271 9.75 17.27 11.91
C GLU A 271 8.85 16.62 10.85
N LEU A 272 7.95 15.72 11.24
CA LEU A 272 7.02 15.05 10.33
C LEU A 272 6.04 16.03 9.64
N ARG A 273 5.63 17.10 10.33
CA ARG A 273 4.81 18.16 9.73
C ARG A 273 5.57 18.97 8.68
N LYS A 274 6.86 19.27 8.90
CA LYS A 274 7.69 19.97 7.91
C LYS A 274 7.83 19.17 6.61
N LEU A 275 7.79 17.85 6.71
CA LEU A 275 7.83 16.92 5.58
C LEU A 275 6.44 16.61 5.02
N ASN A 276 5.39 17.23 5.55
CA ASN A 276 3.99 17.02 5.15
C ASN A 276 3.54 15.54 5.26
N ILE A 277 4.10 14.78 6.21
CA ILE A 277 3.69 13.40 6.53
C ILE A 277 2.46 13.41 7.45
N ILE A 278 2.42 14.34 8.41
CA ILE A 278 1.31 14.55 9.34
C ILE A 278 0.66 15.92 9.06
N GLU A 279 -0.65 16.03 9.29
CA GLU A 279 -1.39 17.28 9.17
C GLU A 279 -0.84 18.39 10.08
N GLU A 280 -1.04 19.65 9.68
CA GLU A 280 -0.57 20.83 10.45
C GLU A 280 -1.16 20.88 11.87
N ARG A 281 -2.36 20.34 12.06
CA ARG A 281 -3.06 20.24 13.34
C ARG A 281 -3.33 18.77 13.66
N GLY A 282 -3.06 18.37 14.90
CA GLY A 282 -3.22 16.99 15.34
C GLY A 282 -2.11 16.05 14.84
N THR A 283 -2.41 14.77 14.85
CA THR A 283 -1.49 13.64 14.60
C THR A 283 -1.89 12.81 13.38
N LYS A 284 -2.97 13.17 12.69
CA LYS A 284 -3.45 12.45 11.52
C LYS A 284 -2.44 12.54 10.36
N LEU A 285 -2.23 11.44 9.64
CA LEU A 285 -1.41 11.42 8.44
C LEU A 285 -2.06 12.20 7.30
N THR A 286 -1.24 12.81 6.45
CA THR A 286 -1.69 13.35 5.16
C THR A 286 -1.85 12.22 4.14
N ALA A 287 -2.43 12.47 2.97
CA ALA A 287 -2.47 11.47 1.90
C ALA A 287 -1.08 10.95 1.49
N VAL A 288 -0.06 11.82 1.51
CA VAL A 288 1.34 11.42 1.27
C VAL A 288 1.88 10.61 2.45
N GLY A 289 1.54 10.98 3.69
CA GLY A 289 1.91 10.21 4.87
C GLY A 289 1.30 8.81 4.91
N GLU A 290 0.05 8.66 4.49
CA GLU A 290 -0.61 7.35 4.33
C GLU A 290 0.04 6.52 3.24
N LEU A 291 0.35 7.12 2.07
CA LEU A 291 1.10 6.45 1.01
C LEU A 291 2.48 5.99 1.51
N TYR A 292 3.17 6.84 2.26
CA TYR A 292 4.48 6.55 2.83
C TYR A 292 4.41 5.42 3.86
N LYS A 293 3.47 5.49 4.81
CA LYS A 293 3.21 4.44 5.79
C LYS A 293 2.95 3.10 5.11
N LYS A 294 2.03 3.09 4.14
CA LYS A 294 1.67 1.89 3.39
C LYS A 294 2.89 1.29 2.69
N TYR A 295 3.67 2.12 1.99
CA TYR A 295 4.87 1.65 1.29
C TYR A 295 5.90 1.03 2.25
N ILE A 296 6.10 1.63 3.43
CA ILE A 296 6.94 1.05 4.48
C ILE A 296 6.38 -0.31 4.92
N GLU A 297 5.09 -0.37 5.25
CA GLU A 297 4.48 -1.61 5.75
C GLU A 297 4.53 -2.76 4.73
N GLU A 298 4.50 -2.45 3.44
CA GLU A 298 4.58 -3.43 2.34
C GLU A 298 6.02 -3.84 1.97
N ASN A 299 7.00 -2.93 2.05
CA ASN A 299 8.32 -3.11 1.44
C ASN A 299 9.48 -3.07 2.43
N MET A 300 9.29 -2.58 3.65
CA MET A 300 10.34 -2.59 4.65
C MET A 300 10.55 -4.04 5.11
N PRO A 301 11.78 -4.58 5.02
CA PRO A 301 12.10 -5.88 5.60
C PRO A 301 11.75 -5.88 7.09
N ILE A 302 11.90 -4.74 7.76
CA ILE A 302 11.54 -4.43 9.16
C ILE A 302 10.06 -4.11 9.36
N SER A 303 9.18 -4.89 8.73
CA SER A 303 7.76 -4.93 9.11
C SER A 303 7.59 -5.44 10.55
N LYS A 304 6.36 -5.37 11.11
CA LYS A 304 5.94 -5.87 12.44
C LYS A 304 6.54 -7.23 12.86
N ASN A 305 7.06 -8.02 11.91
CA ASN A 305 7.64 -9.34 12.12
C ASN A 305 9.13 -9.34 12.54
N ILE A 306 9.95 -8.32 12.21
CA ILE A 306 11.40 -8.39 12.53
C ILE A 306 11.68 -8.32 14.02
N MET A 307 10.98 -7.48 14.76
CA MET A 307 11.14 -7.46 16.22
C MET A 307 10.72 -8.81 16.82
N GLY A 308 9.72 -9.49 16.23
CA GLY A 308 9.39 -10.88 16.54
C GLY A 308 10.59 -11.81 16.33
N TYR A 309 11.13 -11.86 15.12
CA TYR A 309 12.29 -12.68 14.78
C TYR A 309 13.51 -12.39 15.67
N PHE A 310 13.84 -11.13 15.91
CA PHE A 310 14.93 -10.77 16.81
C PHE A 310 14.68 -11.26 18.24
N MET A 311 13.44 -11.13 18.73
CA MET A 311 13.12 -11.63 20.06
C MET A 311 13.13 -13.15 20.12
N GLU A 312 12.74 -13.86 19.05
CA GLU A 312 12.91 -15.30 18.95
C GLU A 312 14.38 -15.70 19.07
N TYR A 313 15.27 -15.06 18.30
CA TYR A 313 16.71 -15.30 18.40
C TYR A 313 17.27 -14.98 19.79
N LYS A 314 16.81 -13.88 20.42
CA LYS A 314 17.26 -13.51 21.78
C LYS A 314 16.81 -14.53 22.83
N VAL A 315 15.58 -15.02 22.74
CA VAL A 315 15.07 -16.07 23.63
C VAL A 315 15.82 -17.38 23.37
N TYR A 316 16.08 -17.72 22.11
CA TYR A 316 16.89 -18.87 21.72
C TYR A 316 18.30 -18.81 22.33
N GLU A 317 19.03 -17.70 22.13
CA GLU A 317 20.35 -17.45 22.72
C GLU A 317 20.31 -17.56 24.26
N TYR A 318 19.28 -16.98 24.89
CA TYR A 318 19.09 -17.06 26.32
C TYR A 318 18.93 -18.51 26.80
N LEU A 319 18.08 -19.30 26.13
CA LEU A 319 17.79 -20.68 26.53
C LEU A 319 18.96 -21.64 26.27
N ILE A 320 19.81 -21.38 25.28
CA ILE A 320 21.07 -22.11 25.11
C ILE A 320 21.97 -21.90 26.33
N ASN A 321 22.11 -20.65 26.77
CA ASN A 321 22.97 -20.29 27.89
C ASN A 321 22.35 -20.62 29.26
N ASN A 322 21.01 -20.68 29.32
CA ASN A 322 20.24 -20.93 30.54
C ASN A 322 19.18 -22.00 30.29
N PRO A 323 19.58 -23.29 30.16
CA PRO A 323 18.66 -24.38 29.88
C PRO A 323 17.49 -24.44 30.85
N TYR A 324 16.29 -24.72 30.32
CA TYR A 324 15.11 -24.90 31.15
C TYR A 324 15.09 -26.31 31.74
N LYS A 325 15.36 -26.42 33.05
CA LYS A 325 15.44 -27.71 33.76
C LYS A 325 16.44 -28.66 33.08
N ASP A 326 16.00 -29.86 32.71
CA ASP A 326 16.77 -30.87 32.01
C ASP A 326 16.68 -30.76 30.47
N TYR A 327 15.96 -29.78 29.93
CA TYR A 327 15.84 -29.53 28.49
C TYR A 327 17.01 -28.67 27.98
N LYS A 328 18.14 -29.33 27.69
CA LYS A 328 19.42 -28.70 27.32
C LYS A 328 19.57 -28.37 25.84
N ILE A 329 18.73 -28.92 24.99
CA ILE A 329 18.81 -28.73 23.54
C ILE A 329 17.65 -27.85 23.12
N VAL A 330 17.95 -26.75 22.44
CA VAL A 330 16.97 -25.80 21.93
C VAL A 330 17.11 -25.77 20.42
N LYS A 331 15.99 -25.87 19.70
CA LYS A 331 15.91 -25.57 18.27
C LYS A 331 15.07 -24.32 18.07
N HIS A 332 15.48 -23.48 17.13
CA HIS A 332 14.75 -22.31 16.64
C HIS A 332 14.22 -22.62 15.24
N SER A 333 13.07 -22.06 14.88
CA SER A 333 12.46 -22.17 13.55
C SER A 333 12.22 -23.60 13.06
N VAL A 334 11.57 -24.45 13.87
CA VAL A 334 11.39 -25.87 13.53
C VAL A 334 10.28 -26.06 12.48
N ARG A 335 10.63 -26.63 11.33
CA ARG A 335 9.76 -26.88 10.17
C ARG A 335 9.63 -28.36 9.84
N LYS A 336 8.62 -28.71 9.03
CA LYS A 336 8.37 -30.10 8.60
C LYS A 336 9.60 -30.74 7.94
N ASP A 337 10.36 -29.95 7.19
CA ASP A 337 11.53 -30.42 6.45
C ASP A 337 12.69 -30.80 7.38
N ASP A 338 12.71 -30.30 8.63
CA ASP A 338 13.73 -30.67 9.61
C ASP A 338 13.63 -32.13 10.06
N ASN A 339 12.45 -32.74 9.92
CA ASN A 339 12.25 -34.17 10.13
C ASN A 339 10.93 -34.64 9.46
N PRO A 340 10.98 -35.14 8.21
CA PRO A 340 9.80 -35.55 7.43
C PRO A 340 8.97 -36.67 8.08
N GLU A 341 9.56 -37.46 8.98
CA GLU A 341 8.90 -38.58 9.66
C GLU A 341 8.00 -38.11 10.83
N ASN A 342 8.20 -36.88 11.32
CA ASN A 342 7.44 -36.34 12.44
C ASN A 342 6.15 -35.65 12.00
N LYS A 343 5.07 -36.43 11.98
CA LYS A 343 3.71 -36.02 11.55
C LYS A 343 3.09 -34.84 12.31
N TRP A 344 3.65 -34.44 13.45
CA TRP A 344 3.17 -33.32 14.26
C TRP A 344 3.74 -31.98 13.81
N ILE A 345 4.89 -31.99 13.13
CA ILE A 345 5.51 -30.81 12.55
C ILE A 345 4.87 -30.62 11.16
N GLY A 346 3.86 -29.76 11.09
CA GLY A 346 3.17 -29.46 9.82
C GLY A 346 3.93 -28.44 8.97
N GLU A 347 3.32 -27.95 7.90
CA GLU A 347 3.88 -26.90 7.02
C GLU A 347 4.22 -25.58 7.73
N ARG A 348 3.79 -25.43 8.99
CA ARG A 348 3.98 -24.21 9.76
C ARG A 348 5.09 -24.40 10.78
N GLU A 349 5.97 -23.40 10.81
CA GLU A 349 7.10 -23.27 11.72
C GLU A 349 6.67 -23.10 13.20
N PHE A 350 7.42 -23.73 14.10
CA PHE A 350 7.41 -23.43 15.53
C PHE A 350 8.61 -22.56 15.89
N ASP A 351 8.38 -21.48 16.64
CA ASP A 351 9.44 -20.53 17.01
C ASP A 351 10.56 -21.25 17.77
N LEU A 352 10.22 -22.03 18.82
CA LEU A 352 11.19 -22.76 19.64
C LEU A 352 10.69 -24.17 20.00
N VAL A 353 11.61 -25.14 20.00
CA VAL A 353 11.37 -26.49 20.54
C VAL A 353 12.54 -26.92 21.42
N LEU A 354 12.24 -27.34 22.65
CA LEU A 354 13.24 -27.76 23.63
C LEU A 354 13.19 -29.27 23.85
N PHE A 355 14.36 -29.90 23.99
CA PHE A 355 14.53 -31.34 24.20
C PHE A 355 15.50 -31.64 25.34
N LYS A 356 15.28 -32.77 26.05
CA LYS A 356 16.21 -33.26 27.09
C LYS A 356 17.46 -33.91 26.54
N LYS A 357 17.30 -34.65 25.45
CA LYS A 357 18.34 -35.40 24.74
C LYS A 357 18.14 -35.20 23.25
N GLU A 358 19.21 -35.39 22.50
CA GLU A 358 19.23 -35.14 21.05
C GLU A 358 18.04 -35.83 20.39
N TYR A 359 17.20 -35.02 19.74
CA TYR A 359 16.11 -35.48 18.87
C TYR A 359 15.06 -36.38 19.54
N ASN A 360 14.84 -36.27 20.86
CA ASN A 360 13.73 -36.98 21.52
C ASN A 360 12.39 -36.26 21.30
N TYR A 361 11.78 -36.47 20.13
CA TYR A 361 10.49 -35.89 19.75
C TYR A 361 9.28 -36.41 20.54
N SER A 362 9.46 -37.36 21.48
CA SER A 362 8.42 -37.83 22.40
C SER A 362 8.42 -37.11 23.76
N ASP A 363 9.46 -36.32 24.04
CA ASP A 363 9.63 -35.57 25.29
C ASP A 363 10.19 -34.18 24.99
N PHE A 364 9.27 -33.26 24.66
CA PHE A 364 9.59 -31.93 24.17
C PHE A 364 8.69 -30.85 24.77
N ILE A 365 9.17 -29.62 24.72
CA ILE A 365 8.45 -28.39 25.07
C ILE A 365 8.38 -27.53 23.82
N VAL A 366 7.24 -26.89 23.58
CA VAL A 366 7.08 -25.89 22.51
C VAL A 366 7.11 -24.50 23.12
N GLY A 367 7.84 -23.59 22.50
CA GLY A 367 7.91 -22.18 22.85
C GLY A 367 7.42 -21.31 21.70
N GLU A 368 6.51 -20.40 21.98
CA GLU A 368 6.09 -19.33 21.07
C GLU A 368 6.52 -17.98 21.62
N VAL A 369 7.06 -17.12 20.77
CA VAL A 369 7.45 -15.76 21.12
C VAL A 369 6.45 -14.79 20.51
N LYS A 370 5.86 -13.93 21.34
CA LYS A 370 4.85 -12.96 20.92
C LYS A 370 5.09 -11.60 21.59
N SER A 371 4.75 -10.54 20.88
CA SER A 371 4.67 -9.23 21.51
C SER A 371 3.46 -9.16 22.44
N TYR A 372 3.55 -8.34 23.49
CA TYR A 372 2.38 -8.01 24.31
C TYR A 372 1.18 -7.55 23.46
N TYR A 373 1.44 -6.74 22.43
CA TYR A 373 0.39 -6.18 21.56
C TYR A 373 -0.36 -7.25 20.75
N GLN A 374 0.31 -8.33 20.33
CA GLN A 374 -0.33 -9.45 19.63
C GLN A 374 -1.33 -10.20 20.52
N VAL A 375 -1.06 -10.28 21.82
CA VAL A 375 -1.94 -10.94 22.78
C VAL A 375 -3.00 -9.99 23.31
N TYR A 376 -2.70 -8.69 23.38
CA TYR A 376 -3.61 -7.69 23.95
C TYR A 376 -4.69 -7.19 22.97
N LYS A 377 -4.33 -6.88 21.71
CA LYS A 377 -5.27 -6.28 20.74
C LYS A 377 -6.21 -7.33 20.17
N GLU A 378 -7.52 -7.06 20.21
CA GLU A 378 -8.58 -8.02 19.86
C GLU A 378 -8.40 -8.70 18.48
N ASP A 379 -8.13 -7.95 17.41
CA ASP A 379 -7.97 -8.52 16.07
C ASP A 379 -6.75 -9.45 15.98
N ASN A 380 -5.61 -9.02 16.53
CA ASN A 380 -4.39 -9.83 16.55
C ASN A 380 -4.57 -11.07 17.43
N TYR A 381 -5.27 -10.91 18.56
CA TYR A 381 -5.56 -11.99 19.49
C TYR A 381 -6.43 -13.06 18.83
N LYS A 382 -7.49 -12.67 18.12
CA LYS A 382 -8.34 -13.59 17.35
C LYS A 382 -7.52 -14.36 16.31
N GLU A 383 -6.62 -13.67 15.61
CA GLU A 383 -5.71 -14.33 14.67
C GLU A 383 -4.80 -15.34 15.38
N TYR A 384 -4.18 -14.94 16.50
CA TYR A 384 -3.34 -15.82 17.31
C TYR A 384 -4.11 -17.05 17.83
N ILE A 385 -5.35 -16.91 18.28
CA ILE A 385 -6.18 -18.03 18.72
C ILE A 385 -6.50 -18.99 17.57
N LYS A 386 -6.79 -18.48 16.37
CA LYS A 386 -6.95 -19.32 15.17
C LYS A 386 -5.67 -20.12 14.88
N GLN A 387 -4.53 -19.46 14.99
CA GLN A 387 -3.21 -20.04 14.77
C GLN A 387 -2.89 -21.14 15.80
N LEU A 388 -3.08 -20.85 17.10
CA LEU A 388 -2.90 -21.78 18.22
C LEU A 388 -3.78 -23.03 18.04
N ASN A 389 -5.06 -22.85 17.71
CA ASN A 389 -5.97 -23.98 17.49
C ASN A 389 -5.47 -24.93 16.39
N GLY A 390 -4.97 -24.38 15.29
CA GLY A 390 -4.39 -25.18 14.20
C GLY A 390 -3.13 -25.94 14.62
N GLN A 391 -2.31 -25.40 15.53
CA GLN A 391 -1.16 -26.11 16.09
C GLN A 391 -1.60 -27.24 17.04
N LEU A 392 -2.53 -26.95 17.97
CA LEU A 392 -3.03 -27.93 18.94
C LEU A 392 -3.70 -29.13 18.25
N GLU A 393 -4.47 -28.90 17.19
CA GLU A 393 -5.08 -29.98 16.41
C GLU A 393 -4.05 -30.94 15.79
N LYS A 394 -2.86 -30.43 15.43
CA LYS A 394 -1.79 -31.28 14.89
C LYS A 394 -1.22 -32.20 15.97
N PHE A 395 -0.94 -31.67 17.17
CA PHE A 395 -0.47 -32.50 18.30
C PHE A 395 -1.43 -33.63 18.63
N ILE A 396 -2.74 -33.34 18.61
CA ILE A 396 -3.79 -34.33 18.87
C ILE A 396 -3.81 -35.38 17.75
N LYS A 397 -3.85 -34.96 16.48
CA LYS A 397 -3.90 -35.88 15.33
C LYS A 397 -2.66 -36.77 15.23
N SER A 398 -1.50 -36.26 15.61
CA SER A 398 -0.24 -37.02 15.62
C SER A 398 -0.03 -37.87 16.86
N ASN A 399 -0.91 -37.77 17.86
CA ASN A 399 -0.74 -38.35 19.19
C ASN A 399 0.62 -38.00 19.82
N ASN A 400 1.08 -36.75 19.62
CA ASN A 400 2.36 -36.28 20.13
C ASN A 400 2.19 -34.92 20.80
N ILE A 401 1.95 -34.96 22.10
CA ILE A 401 1.56 -33.80 22.90
C ILE A 401 2.81 -33.29 23.65
N PRO A 402 3.13 -31.99 23.56
CA PRO A 402 4.26 -31.42 24.30
C PRO A 402 4.04 -31.54 25.81
N LYS A 403 5.12 -31.64 26.60
CA LYS A 403 5.01 -31.66 28.07
C LYS A 403 4.55 -30.32 28.62
N GLU A 404 5.14 -29.26 28.09
CA GLU A 404 4.83 -27.88 28.46
C GLU A 404 4.69 -27.04 27.17
N TYR A 405 3.79 -26.07 27.20
CA TYR A 405 3.62 -25.03 26.20
C TYR A 405 4.03 -23.70 26.83
N HIS A 406 5.12 -23.12 26.33
CA HIS A 406 5.69 -21.88 26.81
C HIS A 406 5.28 -20.72 25.90
N LEU A 407 4.75 -19.66 26.50
CA LEU A 407 4.50 -18.40 25.81
C LEU A 407 5.46 -17.34 26.35
N TYR A 408 6.41 -16.91 25.52
CA TYR A 408 7.37 -15.86 25.80
C TYR A 408 6.82 -14.53 25.29
N ILE A 409 6.46 -13.63 26.20
CA ILE A 409 5.82 -12.37 25.86
C ILE A 409 6.80 -11.23 26.11
N TYR A 410 7.20 -10.54 25.04
CA TYR A 410 8.11 -9.41 25.17
C TYR A 410 7.39 -8.06 25.21
N ILE A 411 7.96 -7.15 26.00
CA ILE A 411 7.47 -5.80 26.25
C ILE A 411 8.65 -4.84 26.04
N THR A 412 8.49 -3.90 25.12
CA THR A 412 9.54 -2.95 24.73
C THR A 412 9.53 -1.67 25.55
N LYS A 413 8.41 -1.33 26.20
CA LYS A 413 8.27 -0.17 27.09
C LYS A 413 7.02 -0.27 27.97
N GLY A 414 7.16 0.03 29.25
CA GLY A 414 6.03 0.28 30.16
C GLY A 414 5.88 -0.74 31.27
N LYS A 415 5.01 -0.42 32.25
CA LYS A 415 4.53 -1.41 33.22
C LYS A 415 3.69 -2.44 32.47
N ILE A 416 3.53 -3.61 33.07
CA ILE A 416 2.57 -4.63 32.62
C ILE A 416 1.24 -4.37 33.33
N PRO A 417 0.24 -3.75 32.68
CA PRO A 417 -1.12 -3.94 33.16
C PRO A 417 -2.23 -3.83 32.10
N ASN A 418 -3.16 -4.80 32.11
CA ASN A 418 -4.61 -4.61 31.92
C ASN A 418 -5.30 -5.93 32.30
N ASN A 419 -6.50 -5.89 32.88
CA ASN A 419 -7.35 -7.06 33.12
C ASN A 419 -7.60 -7.85 31.81
N GLN A 420 -7.78 -7.15 30.68
CA GLN A 420 -7.99 -7.79 29.38
C GLN A 420 -6.85 -8.74 28.98
N PHE A 421 -5.59 -8.32 29.19
CA PHE A 421 -4.44 -9.17 28.86
C PHE A 421 -4.38 -10.41 29.76
N LYS A 422 -4.68 -10.25 31.05
CA LYS A 422 -4.80 -11.38 31.99
C LYS A 422 -5.91 -12.33 31.58
N GLU A 423 -7.07 -11.82 31.15
CA GLU A 423 -8.20 -12.60 30.66
C GLU A 423 -7.83 -13.39 29.40
N ASN A 424 -7.19 -12.74 28.42
CA ASN A 424 -6.71 -13.40 27.20
C ASN A 424 -5.73 -14.54 27.52
N LEU A 425 -4.81 -14.34 28.48
CA LEU A 425 -3.91 -15.41 28.91
C LEU A 425 -4.62 -16.57 29.61
N LYS A 426 -5.65 -16.29 30.43
CA LYS A 426 -6.48 -17.33 31.06
C LYS A 426 -7.26 -18.13 30.02
N GLU A 427 -7.76 -17.48 28.98
CA GLU A 427 -8.43 -18.14 27.86
C GLU A 427 -7.45 -19.03 27.08
N ILE A 428 -6.25 -18.53 26.75
CA ILE A 428 -5.19 -19.34 26.12
C ILE A 428 -4.86 -20.58 26.95
N GLU A 429 -4.67 -20.41 28.27
CA GLU A 429 -4.43 -21.52 29.19
C GLU A 429 -5.57 -22.55 29.16
N SER A 430 -6.81 -22.07 29.20
CA SER A 430 -8.01 -22.91 29.14
C SER A 430 -8.06 -23.73 27.84
N ILE A 431 -7.81 -23.09 26.69
CA ILE A 431 -7.79 -23.74 25.37
C ILE A 431 -6.74 -24.84 25.33
N ILE A 432 -5.51 -24.56 25.77
CA ILE A 432 -4.40 -25.53 25.76
C ILE A 432 -4.71 -26.73 26.66
N LYS A 433 -5.19 -26.48 27.89
CA LYS A 433 -5.58 -27.53 28.83
C LYS A 433 -6.72 -28.38 28.31
N GLN A 434 -7.76 -27.78 27.74
CA GLN A 434 -8.92 -28.51 27.22
C GLN A 434 -8.58 -29.35 25.99
N LYS A 435 -7.76 -28.84 25.08
CA LYS A 435 -7.47 -29.52 23.81
C LYS A 435 -6.40 -30.60 23.93
N CYS A 436 -5.29 -30.33 24.60
CA CYS A 436 -4.15 -31.25 24.63
C CYS A 436 -3.68 -31.63 26.03
N GLY A 437 -4.19 -30.99 27.09
CA GLY A 437 -3.86 -31.34 28.47
C GLY A 437 -2.41 -31.06 28.90
N CYS A 438 -1.61 -30.38 28.07
CA CYS A 438 -0.25 -30.03 28.45
C CYS A 438 -0.21 -28.86 29.44
N LYS A 439 0.90 -28.71 30.16
CA LYS A 439 1.09 -27.60 31.11
C LYS A 439 1.35 -26.31 30.34
N PHE A 440 0.68 -25.23 30.70
CA PHE A 440 0.92 -23.92 30.10
C PHE A 440 1.76 -23.04 31.03
N LYS A 441 2.71 -22.30 30.46
CA LYS A 441 3.57 -21.36 31.19
C LYS A 441 3.77 -20.07 30.40
N VAL A 442 3.79 -18.96 31.13
CA VAL A 442 4.05 -17.63 30.57
C VAL A 442 5.36 -17.09 31.13
N PHE A 443 6.22 -16.62 30.23
CA PHE A 443 7.47 -15.94 30.54
C PHE A 443 7.36 -14.50 30.04
N LEU A 444 7.43 -13.53 30.94
CA LEU A 444 7.39 -12.12 30.54
C LEU A 444 8.81 -11.60 30.40
N ILE A 445 9.11 -11.04 29.23
CA ILE A 445 10.40 -10.46 28.88
C ILE A 445 10.26 -8.95 28.89
N ASN A 446 10.82 -8.31 29.91
CA ASN A 446 10.79 -6.85 30.04
C ASN A 446 12.10 -6.25 29.56
N LEU A 447 12.07 -5.64 28.39
CA LEU A 447 13.18 -4.87 27.83
C LEU A 447 13.11 -3.47 28.45
N ASN A 448 13.48 -3.33 29.73
CA ASN A 448 13.52 -2.05 30.42
C ASN A 448 14.55 -1.12 29.77
N TYR A 449 14.13 -0.37 28.76
CA TYR A 449 14.89 0.72 28.15
C TYR A 449 14.83 1.95 29.06
N GLU A 450 15.42 1.86 30.25
CA GLU A 450 15.88 3.05 30.95
C GLU A 450 17.31 3.29 30.45
N ALA A 451 17.49 4.34 29.65
CA ALA A 451 18.80 4.91 29.43
C ALA A 451 19.44 5.08 30.81
N LYS A 452 20.49 4.30 31.11
CA LYS A 452 21.33 4.51 32.28
C LYS A 452 21.97 5.90 32.14
N ALA A 453 21.23 6.92 32.57
CA ALA A 453 21.67 8.29 32.70
C ALA A 453 22.40 8.53 34.04
N GLU A 454 22.78 7.46 34.74
CA GLU A 454 23.65 7.50 35.90
C GLU A 454 24.85 6.57 35.68
N VAL A 455 25.70 6.95 34.71
CA VAL A 455 27.10 6.53 34.73
C VAL A 455 27.91 7.81 34.83
N ASN A 456 28.68 7.91 35.91
CA ASN A 456 29.53 9.03 36.27
C ASN A 456 30.20 9.65 35.04
N PHE A 457 30.08 10.97 34.94
CA PHE A 457 30.82 11.83 34.04
C PHE A 457 32.32 11.61 34.26
N ASN A 458 32.92 10.68 33.52
CA ASN A 458 34.30 10.78 33.05
C ASN A 458 34.54 9.79 31.91
N GLU A 459 34.93 10.38 30.79
CA GLU A 459 35.65 9.81 29.64
C GLU A 459 34.98 8.70 28.81
N SER A 460 34.65 9.08 27.56
CA SER A 460 34.65 8.24 26.34
C SER A 460 33.36 7.66 25.72
N LEU A 461 32.15 8.14 25.99
CA LEU A 461 30.96 7.73 25.18
C LEU A 461 29.98 8.87 24.87
N ARG A 462 30.19 9.57 23.75
CA ARG A 462 29.28 10.58 23.15
C ARG A 462 28.08 9.99 22.38
N ASN A 463 27.67 8.73 22.61
CA ASN A 463 26.74 8.04 21.70
C ASN A 463 25.56 7.31 22.39
N ILE A 464 24.83 8.00 23.28
CA ILE A 464 23.58 7.48 23.85
C ILE A 464 22.40 8.41 23.48
N ASN A 465 22.23 8.63 22.18
CA ASN A 465 20.93 8.87 21.52
C ASN A 465 20.60 7.65 20.64
N ALA A 466 21.00 6.46 21.10
CA ALA A 466 21.02 5.25 20.29
C ALA A 466 19.59 4.79 19.96
N ASN A 467 19.38 4.47 18.69
CA ASN A 467 18.24 3.70 18.21
C ASN A 467 17.95 2.52 19.19
N PRO A 468 16.73 2.38 19.76
CA PRO A 468 16.39 1.32 20.71
C PRO A 468 16.61 -0.09 20.11
N TYR A 469 16.47 -0.26 18.79
CA TYR A 469 16.82 -1.50 18.10
C TYR A 469 18.31 -1.82 18.21
N LYS A 470 19.19 -0.83 18.12
CA LYS A 470 20.65 -1.03 18.28
C LYS A 470 21.00 -1.50 19.69
N TRP A 471 20.33 -0.98 20.72
CA TRP A 471 20.55 -1.41 22.10
C TRP A 471 20.05 -2.84 22.34
N ILE A 472 18.82 -3.15 21.89
CA ILE A 472 18.22 -4.48 21.96
C ILE A 472 19.10 -5.51 21.24
N MET A 473 19.61 -5.17 20.04
CA MET A 473 20.48 -6.07 19.28
C MET A 473 21.83 -6.30 19.96
N SER A 474 22.43 -5.26 20.56
CA SER A 474 23.77 -5.36 21.17
C SER A 474 23.81 -6.00 22.55
N SER A 475 22.67 -6.13 23.23
CA SER A 475 22.61 -6.69 24.59
C SER A 475 21.96 -8.09 24.60
N PRO A 476 22.60 -9.13 25.16
CA PRO A 476 21.95 -10.43 25.36
C PRO A 476 20.89 -10.33 26.46
N LEU A 477 19.85 -11.17 26.41
CA LEU A 477 18.89 -11.30 27.51
C LEU A 477 19.57 -11.93 28.72
N SER A 478 19.22 -11.42 29.91
CA SER A 478 19.67 -11.92 31.21
C SER A 478 18.49 -12.43 32.03
N GLU A 479 18.77 -13.14 33.13
CA GLU A 479 17.71 -13.59 34.05
C GLU A 479 16.88 -12.43 34.62
N ARG A 480 17.44 -11.22 34.72
CA ARG A 480 16.75 -10.03 35.23
C ARG A 480 15.68 -9.52 34.27
N ASP A 481 15.83 -9.82 32.99
CA ASP A 481 14.91 -9.39 31.94
C ASP A 481 13.70 -10.33 31.84
N ILE A 482 13.74 -11.51 32.48
CA ILE A 482 12.75 -12.57 32.31
C ILE A 482 12.07 -12.88 33.64
N GLN A 483 10.79 -12.52 33.74
CA GLN A 483 9.91 -13.01 34.80
C GLN A 483 9.39 -14.40 34.42
N LYS A 484 9.98 -15.43 35.03
CA LYS A 484 9.59 -16.83 34.86
C LYS A 484 8.26 -17.11 35.57
N ASP A 485 7.42 -17.94 34.96
CA ASP A 485 6.15 -18.42 35.53
C ASP A 485 5.23 -17.29 36.03
N TYR A 486 4.93 -16.33 35.14
CA TYR A 486 4.01 -15.25 35.47
C TYR A 486 2.65 -15.79 35.92
N LYS A 487 2.25 -15.44 37.14
CA LYS A 487 0.96 -15.83 37.73
C LYS A 487 -0.11 -14.80 37.43
N PHE A 488 -1.31 -15.30 37.16
CA PHE A 488 -2.45 -14.48 36.69
C PHE A 488 -3.14 -13.67 37.80
N ASP A 489 -2.73 -13.86 39.05
CA ASP A 489 -3.37 -13.29 40.25
C ASP A 489 -3.10 -11.78 40.42
#